data_AF-A0A2S7WFX5-F1
#
_entry.id   AF-A0A2S7WFX5-F1
#
_cell.length_a   1.000
_cell.length_b   1.000
_cell.length_c   1.000
_cell.angle_alpha   90.00
_cell.angle_beta   90.00
_cell.angle_gamma   90.00
#
_symmetry.space_group_name_H-M   'P 1'
#
loop_
_entity.id
_entity.type
_entity.pdbx_description
1 polymer ?
#
loop_
_entity_poly.entity_id
_entity_poly.type
_entity_poly.pdbx_seq_one_letter_code
_entity_poly.pdbx_strand_id
1 'polypeptide(L)'
;MGKIDWDELAKKARENTNAKFREEISTLLRLNDNDIKSIISKSEIDNEHFLEIIKIVKDRSLANNKKAEAIQGIDNGLRAVIGIVDKII
;
A
#
# COMPACT_ATOMS: atom_id res chain seq x y z
N MET A 1 20.02 -7.45 -34.60
CA MET A 1 19.37 -7.69 -33.30
C MET A 1 19.22 -6.35 -32.60
N GLY A 2 17.99 -5.94 -32.30
CA GLY A 2 17.74 -4.68 -31.58
C GLY A 2 18.37 -4.74 -30.19
N LYS A 3 19.03 -3.65 -29.77
CA LYS A 3 19.61 -3.52 -28.43
C LYS A 3 18.47 -3.62 -27.42
N ILE A 4 18.54 -4.58 -26.50
CA ILE A 4 17.56 -4.70 -25.41
C ILE A 4 17.68 -3.44 -24.55
N ASP A 5 16.55 -2.75 -24.34
CA ASP A 5 16.43 -1.66 -23.39
C ASP A 5 16.13 -2.23 -22.00
N TRP A 6 17.19 -2.38 -21.20
CA TRP A 6 17.11 -2.96 -19.86
C TRP A 6 16.36 -2.06 -18.88
N ASP A 7 16.40 -0.73 -19.08
CA ASP A 7 15.72 0.23 -18.22
C ASP A 7 14.21 0.18 -18.43
N GLU A 8 13.77 0.08 -19.69
CA GLU A 8 12.36 -0.13 -20.02
C GLU A 8 11.84 -1.46 -19.46
N LEU A 9 12.63 -2.54 -19.57
CA LEU A 9 12.27 -3.85 -19.03
C LEU A 9 12.12 -3.80 -17.50
N ALA A 10 13.09 -3.19 -16.80
CA ALA A 10 13.05 -3.05 -15.34
C ALA A 10 11.85 -2.20 -14.88
N LYS A 11 11.53 -1.12 -15.61
CA LYS A 11 10.35 -0.30 -15.35
C LYS A 11 9.06 -1.10 -15.48
N LYS A 12 8.90 -1.86 -16.58
CA LYS A 12 7.72 -2.73 -16.79
C LYS A 12 7.58 -3.78 -15.70
N ALA A 13 8.69 -4.40 -15.28
CA ALA A 13 8.67 -5.38 -14.19
C ALA A 13 8.18 -4.75 -12.87
N ARG A 14 8.68 -3.55 -12.53
CA ARG A 14 8.24 -2.80 -11.34
C ARG A 14 6.76 -2.45 -11.42
N GLU A 15 6.28 -1.97 -12.57
CA GLU A 15 4.88 -1.63 -12.78
C GLU A 15 3.96 -2.85 -12.63
N ASN A 16 4.36 -4.00 -13.18
CA ASN A 16 3.62 -5.26 -13.05
C ASN A 16 3.57 -5.76 -11.59
N THR A 17 4.69 -5.70 -10.86
CA THR A 17 4.72 -6.06 -9.44
C THR A 17 3.80 -5.14 -8.62
N ASN A 18 3.87 -3.82 -8.88
CA ASN A 18 3.00 -2.87 -8.20
C ASN A 18 1.53 -3.05 -8.55
N ALA A 19 1.19 -3.44 -9.79
CA ALA A 19 -0.17 -3.73 -10.18
C ALA A 19 -0.72 -4.95 -9.44
N LYS A 20 0.02 -6.07 -9.44
CA LYS A 20 -0.37 -7.28 -8.69
C LYS A 20 -0.54 -7.01 -7.20
N PHE A 21 0.36 -6.22 -6.62
CA PHE A 21 0.23 -5.83 -5.21
C PHE A 21 -1.09 -5.10 -4.91
N ARG A 22 -1.45 -4.11 -5.74
CA ARG A 22 -2.70 -3.36 -5.54
C ARG A 22 -3.93 -4.22 -5.76
N GLU A 23 -3.90 -5.09 -6.76
CA GLU A 23 -4.98 -6.04 -7.02
C GLU A 23 -5.26 -6.91 -5.79
N GLU A 24 -4.22 -7.51 -5.19
CA GLU A 24 -4.36 -8.31 -3.96
C GLU A 24 -4.92 -7.48 -2.79
N ILE A 25 -4.43 -6.25 -2.59
CA ILE A 25 -4.91 -5.38 -1.51
C ILE A 25 -6.34 -4.88 -1.75
N SER A 26 -6.73 -4.69 -3.01
CA SER A 26 -8.08 -4.29 -3.41
C SER A 26 -9.12 -5.27 -2.86
N THR A 27 -8.82 -6.57 -2.92
CA THR A 27 -9.70 -7.63 -2.40
C THR A 27 -9.87 -7.56 -0.89
N LEU A 28 -8.81 -7.15 -0.17
CA LEU A 28 -8.79 -7.08 1.30
C LEU A 28 -9.50 -5.84 1.85
N LEU A 29 -9.35 -4.70 1.17
CA LEU A 29 -9.87 -3.41 1.62
C LEU A 29 -11.19 -2.99 0.97
N ARG A 30 -11.61 -3.66 -0.12
CA ARG A 30 -12.72 -3.24 -0.97
C ARG A 30 -12.51 -1.83 -1.57
N LEU A 31 -11.25 -1.43 -1.71
CA LEU A 31 -10.83 -0.22 -2.42
C LEU A 31 -10.43 -0.61 -3.83
N ASN A 32 -10.63 0.26 -4.82
CA ASN A 32 -10.12 0.00 -6.16
C ASN A 32 -8.61 0.31 -6.24
N ASP A 33 -7.98 -0.20 -7.30
CA ASP A 33 -6.56 0.00 -7.59
C ASP A 33 -6.11 1.47 -7.62
N ASN A 34 -6.96 2.36 -8.13
CA ASN A 34 -6.63 3.78 -8.24
C ASN A 34 -6.61 4.46 -6.87
N ASP A 35 -7.52 4.09 -5.98
CA ASP A 35 -7.53 4.57 -4.60
C ASP A 35 -6.29 4.11 -3.86
N ILE A 36 -5.92 2.83 -3.97
CA ILE A 36 -4.71 2.29 -3.34
C ILE A 36 -3.47 3.01 -3.89
N LYS A 37 -3.37 3.18 -5.22
CA LYS A 37 -2.27 3.92 -5.85
C LYS A 37 -2.20 5.36 -5.34
N SER A 38 -3.35 6.03 -5.21
CA SER A 38 -3.42 7.39 -4.68
C SER A 38 -2.97 7.44 -3.23
N ILE A 39 -3.37 6.49 -2.39
CA ILE A 39 -2.97 6.45 -0.97
C ILE A 39 -1.45 6.28 -0.88
N ILE A 40 -0.88 5.29 -1.57
CA ILE A 40 0.55 5.01 -1.56
C ILE A 40 1.34 6.24 -2.03
N SER A 41 0.92 6.85 -3.15
CA SER A 41 1.60 8.02 -3.71
C SER A 41 1.49 9.27 -2.84
N LYS A 42 0.32 9.56 -2.24
CA LYS A 42 0.12 10.79 -1.44
C LYS A 42 0.71 10.69 -0.03
N SER A 43 0.77 9.48 0.51
CA SER A 43 1.37 9.25 1.82
C SER A 43 2.89 9.11 1.75
N GLU A 44 3.48 8.94 0.56
CA GLU A 44 4.91 8.68 0.36
C GLU A 44 5.36 7.39 1.07
N ILE A 45 4.45 6.42 1.22
CA ILE A 45 4.72 5.10 1.79
C ILE A 45 5.09 4.13 0.67
N ASP A 46 5.92 3.14 0.98
CA ASP A 46 6.16 2.01 0.07
C ASP A 46 5.12 0.89 0.25
N ASN A 47 5.15 -0.10 -0.64
CA ASN A 47 4.22 -1.23 -0.60
C ASN A 47 4.40 -2.12 0.65
N GLU A 48 5.61 -2.19 1.20
CA GLU A 48 5.94 -3.06 2.35
C GLU A 48 5.31 -2.51 3.63
N HIS A 49 5.59 -1.24 3.92
CA HIS A 49 4.99 -0.51 5.03
C HIS A 49 3.47 -0.38 4.86
N PHE A 50 2.97 -0.19 3.64
CA PHE A 50 1.52 -0.19 3.40
C PHE A 50 0.88 -1.53 3.75
N LEU A 51 1.51 -2.65 3.36
CA LEU A 51 1.04 -4.00 3.70
C LEU A 51 1.06 -4.24 5.22
N GLU A 52 2.11 -3.78 5.90
CA GLU A 52 2.22 -3.88 7.36
C GLU A 52 1.06 -3.17 8.06
N ILE A 53 0.71 -1.97 7.62
CA ILE A 53 -0.46 -1.23 8.12
C ILE A 53 -1.73 -2.06 7.90
N ILE A 54 -1.93 -2.64 6.72
CA ILE A 54 -3.13 -3.45 6.46
C ILE A 54 -3.19 -4.67 7.40
N LYS A 55 -2.07 -5.33 7.65
CA LYS A 55 -1.97 -6.44 8.61
C LYS A 55 -2.38 -5.99 10.02
N ILE A 56 -1.82 -4.89 10.50
CA ILE A 56 -2.13 -4.34 11.84
C ILE A 56 -3.61 -3.97 11.95
N VAL A 57 -4.16 -3.27 10.95
CA VAL A 57 -5.57 -2.83 10.95
C VAL A 57 -6.52 -4.02 10.96
N LYS A 58 -6.22 -5.08 10.19
CA LYS A 58 -7.05 -6.29 10.08
C LYS A 58 -6.86 -7.28 11.23
N ASP A 59 -5.81 -7.15 12.05
CA ASP A 59 -5.59 -8.01 13.19
C ASP A 59 -6.73 -7.87 14.20
N ARG A 60 -7.48 -8.96 14.42
CA ARG A 60 -8.63 -8.96 15.35
C ARG A 60 -8.23 -9.19 16.81
N SER A 61 -7.00 -9.61 17.06
CA SER A 61 -6.46 -9.83 18.41
C SER A 61 -5.97 -8.54 19.08
N LEU A 62 -5.62 -7.53 18.28
CA LEU A 62 -5.15 -6.23 18.78
C LEU A 62 -6.32 -5.26 19.03
N ALA A 63 -6.29 -4.61 20.19
CA ALA A 63 -7.16 -3.48 20.48
C ALA A 63 -6.80 -2.26 19.62
N ASN A 64 -7.76 -1.37 19.34
CA ASN A 64 -7.58 -0.25 18.42
C ASN A 64 -6.47 0.72 18.83
N ASN A 65 -6.28 0.96 20.13
CA ASN A 65 -5.17 1.77 20.63
C ASN A 65 -3.81 1.12 20.35
N LYS A 66 -3.71 -0.21 20.48
CA LYS A 66 -2.48 -0.97 20.16
C LYS A 66 -2.16 -0.97 18.68
N LYS A 67 -3.19 -0.99 17.83
CA LYS A 67 -3.01 -0.78 16.38
C LYS A 67 -2.43 0.60 16.07
N ALA A 68 -2.98 1.64 16.69
CA ALA A 68 -2.51 3.01 16.49
C ALA A 68 -1.06 3.20 16.95
N GLU A 69 -0.69 2.66 18.13
CA GLU A 69 0.69 2.65 18.62
C GLU A 69 1.65 1.95 17.65
N ALA A 70 1.27 0.77 17.13
CA ALA A 70 2.10 0.04 16.18
C ALA A 70 2.28 0.82 14.86
N ILE A 71 1.21 1.41 14.33
CA ILE A 71 1.25 2.19 13.07
C ILE A 71 2.07 3.47 13.22
N GLN A 72 2.10 4.07 14.42
CA GLN A 72 2.91 5.27 14.69
C GLN A 72 4.42 5.01 14.49
N GLY A 73 4.87 3.77 14.68
CA GLY A 73 6.25 3.36 14.44
C GLY A 73 6.61 3.11 12.97
N ILE A 74 5.63 3.16 12.06
CA ILE A 74 5.82 2.92 10.63
C ILE A 74 6.02 4.26 9.92
N ASP A 75 7.06 4.35 9.10
CA ASP A 75 7.33 5.53 8.28
C ASP A 75 6.12 5.86 7.40
N ASN A 76 5.68 7.11 7.47
CA ASN A 76 4.48 7.61 6.79
C ASN A 76 3.16 6.88 7.14
N GLY A 77 3.14 6.04 8.18
CA GLY A 77 2.00 5.18 8.48
C GLY A 77 0.71 5.92 8.84
N LEU A 78 0.82 7.01 9.60
CA LEU A 78 -0.34 7.85 9.92
C LEU A 78 -0.98 8.47 8.66
N ARG A 79 -0.16 8.95 7.70
CA ARG A 79 -0.66 9.53 6.45
C ARG A 79 -1.39 8.49 5.61
N ALA A 80 -0.84 7.26 5.55
CA ALA A 80 -1.47 6.16 4.84
C ALA A 80 -2.83 5.78 5.46
N VAL A 81 -2.94 5.71 6.80
CA VAL A 81 -4.22 5.45 7.47
C VAL A 81 -5.25 6.53 7.20
N ILE A 82 -4.86 7.81 7.25
CA ILE A 82 -5.77 8.92 6.89
C ILE A 82 -6.30 8.74 5.47
N GLY A 83 -5.43 8.39 4.51
CA GLY A 83 -5.84 8.13 3.14
C GLY A 83 -6.77 6.92 2.97
N ILE A 84 -6.59 5.86 3.77
CA ILE A 84 -7.50 4.70 3.78
C ILE A 84 -8.87 5.13 4.32
N VAL A 85 -8.90 5.86 5.43
CA VAL A 85 -10.15 6.29 6.08
C VAL A 85 -10.95 7.24 5.19
N ASP A 86 -10.28 8.19 4.51
CA ASP A 86 -10.88 9.14 3.54
C ASP A 86 -11.59 8.45 2.36
N LYS A 87 -11.30 7.16 2.11
CA LYS A 87 -11.91 6.38 1.04
C LYS A 87 -13.03 5.44 1.50
N ILE A 88 -13.17 5.24 2.80
CA ILE A 88 -14.13 4.30 3.38
C ILE A 88 -15.34 5.04 3.96
N ILE A 89 -15.16 6.27 4.43
CA ILE A 89 -16.23 7.16 4.92
C ILE A 89 -16.81 7.94 3.74
#